data_AF-A0A2V2VIF3-F1
#
_entry.id   AF-A0A2V2VIF3-F1
#
_cell.length_a   1.000
_cell.length_b   1.000
_cell.length_c   1.000
_cell.angle_alpha   90.00
_cell.angle_beta   90.00
_cell.angle_gamma   90.00
#
_symmetry.space_group_name_H-M   'P 1'
#
loop_
_entity.id
_entity.type
_entity.pdbx_description
1 polymer ?
#
loop_
_entity_poly.entity_id
_entity_poly.type
_entity_poly.pdbx_seq_one_letter_code
_entity_poly.pdbx_strand_id
1 'polypeptide(L)'
;MVKETEYYEILGLEAEATEHDIKRAYRRLALKYHPDKNPGDQEAAEMFKRIGHAYEILSDEEKRRIYDQHGKAGLEGGSMDEGGLDAADIFSMFFGGGRRPRGERKPRDLVHEMRVSLEDMYNGKTKKISVTRDRICGACEGGGIKPGAERRTCVACRGQGVQTFVQELFIGMHQRMQQTCQSCGGEGTTVREVDICGRCRGSGIVKDQKILEVHIEKGMKHQDVVRFDGEGNEVVGVRLKGDVLIILAQKPHDVFRRVGNHLIMNYTINLQEALCGFELPVQHLDKRLRLITIPCGQVIDPGAAWVVRGEGMPLPNTGGLDRGNLVIHFEVEYPTRLSAQQLKSIAKALGVTESFPRVTGQKLTLSDVSQRQSRRRSGSQRANAAARRRQMQMAGGMDEEGFTAFHGGHSGAQTVQCAHQ
;
A
#
# COMPACT_ATOMS: atom_id res chain seq x y z
N MET A 1 29.49 -24.60 47.40
CA MET A 1 30.33 -24.58 46.19
C MET A 1 29.42 -24.84 45.02
N VAL A 2 29.51 -24.00 43.98
CA VAL A 2 28.73 -24.13 42.75
C VAL A 2 29.30 -25.29 41.93
N LYS A 3 28.44 -26.17 41.41
CA LYS A 3 28.86 -27.36 40.66
C LYS A 3 29.44 -27.04 39.27
N GLU A 4 28.93 -26.00 38.61
CA GLU A 4 29.38 -25.53 37.29
C GLU A 4 29.39 -23.99 37.23
N THR A 5 30.45 -23.39 36.67
CA THR A 5 30.64 -21.93 36.60
C THR A 5 30.31 -21.32 35.24
N GLU A 6 29.91 -22.13 34.25
CA GLU A 6 29.84 -21.70 32.85
C GLU A 6 28.89 -20.51 32.60
N TYR A 7 27.73 -20.44 33.26
CA TYR A 7 26.83 -19.27 33.08
C TYR A 7 27.36 -18.00 33.73
N TYR A 8 28.12 -18.13 34.81
CA TYR A 8 28.81 -17.00 35.43
C TYR A 8 29.96 -16.53 34.54
N GLU A 9 30.72 -17.45 33.94
CA GLU A 9 31.79 -17.15 32.98
C GLU A 9 31.27 -16.45 31.71
N ILE A 10 30.13 -16.90 31.17
CA ILE A 10 29.49 -16.26 29.99
C ILE A 10 29.11 -14.81 30.29
N LEU A 11 28.68 -14.50 31.51
CA LEU A 11 28.37 -13.14 31.95
C LEU A 11 29.61 -12.36 32.45
N GLY A 12 30.76 -13.03 32.59
CA GLY A 12 31.99 -12.46 33.15
C GLY A 12 31.85 -12.09 34.62
N LEU A 13 31.20 -12.95 35.40
CA LEU A 13 30.92 -12.80 36.82
C LEU A 13 31.49 -13.96 37.63
N GLU A 14 31.68 -13.73 38.93
CA GLU A 14 32.02 -14.79 39.89
C GLU A 14 30.74 -15.46 40.40
N ALA A 15 30.88 -16.69 40.91
CA ALA A 15 29.75 -17.48 41.43
C ALA A 15 28.98 -16.78 42.58
N GLU A 16 29.64 -15.89 43.31
CA GLU A 16 29.07 -15.10 44.42
C GLU A 16 28.39 -13.80 43.96
N ALA A 17 28.28 -13.55 42.65
CA ALA A 17 27.71 -12.31 42.12
C ALA A 17 26.27 -12.08 42.59
N THR A 18 25.95 -10.84 42.95
CA THR A 18 24.58 -10.47 43.35
C THR A 18 23.67 -10.40 42.13
N GLU A 19 22.35 -10.47 42.35
CA GLU A 19 21.35 -10.31 41.28
C GLU A 19 21.52 -8.97 40.52
N HIS A 20 21.93 -7.93 41.24
CA HIS A 20 22.22 -6.62 40.65
C HIS A 20 23.42 -6.68 39.69
N ASP A 21 24.46 -7.43 40.04
CA ASP A 21 25.65 -7.61 39.20
C ASP A 21 25.33 -8.43 37.95
N ILE A 22 24.51 -9.48 38.08
CA ILE A 22 23.98 -10.29 36.97
C ILE A 22 23.19 -9.41 35.98
N LYS A 23 22.27 -8.59 36.48
CA LYS A 23 21.51 -7.63 35.65
C LYS A 23 22.40 -6.60 34.96
N ARG A 24 23.44 -6.11 35.66
CA ARG A 24 24.38 -5.14 35.10
C ARG A 24 25.25 -5.75 34.00
N ALA A 25 25.77 -6.96 34.22
CA ALA A 25 26.57 -7.68 33.24
C ALA A 25 25.77 -8.03 31.98
N TYR A 26 24.54 -8.53 32.15
CA TYR A 26 23.64 -8.83 31.03
C TYR A 26 23.39 -7.60 30.16
N ARG A 27 23.01 -6.45 30.76
CA ARG A 27 22.76 -5.22 29.98
C ARG A 27 23.98 -4.77 29.18
N ARG A 28 25.18 -4.85 29.77
CA ARG A 28 26.43 -4.48 29.10
C ARG A 28 26.73 -5.40 27.91
N LEU A 29 26.56 -6.70 28.08
CA LEU A 29 26.85 -7.70 27.05
C LEU A 29 25.77 -7.75 25.96
N ALA A 30 24.50 -7.63 26.33
CA ALA A 30 23.38 -7.55 25.39
C ALA A 30 23.47 -6.33 24.46
N LEU A 31 23.94 -5.18 24.98
CA LEU A 31 24.23 -4.00 24.15
C LEU A 31 25.44 -4.20 23.22
N LYS A 32 26.43 -4.98 23.66
CA LYS A 32 27.66 -5.24 22.89
C LYS A 32 27.39 -6.20 21.73
N TYR A 33 26.62 -7.25 21.96
CA TYR A 33 26.31 -8.30 20.98
C TYR A 33 24.92 -8.16 20.34
N HIS A 34 24.30 -6.98 20.41
CA HIS A 34 22.97 -6.75 19.85
C HIS A 34 23.00 -6.93 18.31
N PRO A 35 22.01 -7.64 17.71
CA PRO A 35 21.96 -7.87 16.26
C PRO A 35 21.94 -6.58 15.42
N ASP A 36 21.34 -5.52 15.95
CA ASP A 36 21.27 -4.19 15.30
C ASP A 36 22.63 -3.50 15.22
N LYS A 37 23.53 -3.75 16.20
CA LYS A 37 24.89 -3.18 16.21
C LYS A 37 25.91 -4.06 15.48
N ASN A 38 25.62 -5.35 15.35
CA ASN A 38 26.47 -6.33 14.66
C ASN A 38 25.67 -7.06 13.57
N PRO A 39 25.20 -6.36 12.53
CA PRO A 39 24.41 -6.98 11.47
C PRO A 39 25.29 -7.94 10.65
N GLY A 40 24.88 -9.20 10.57
CA GLY A 40 25.53 -10.24 9.75
C GLY A 40 26.65 -11.02 10.42
N ASP A 41 26.94 -10.76 11.70
CA ASP A 41 27.93 -11.51 12.49
C ASP A 41 27.27 -12.70 13.20
N GLN A 42 27.60 -13.92 12.75
CA GLN A 42 27.06 -15.17 13.30
C GLN A 42 27.57 -15.46 14.71
N GLU A 43 28.83 -15.09 15.01
CA GLU A 43 29.43 -15.32 16.33
C GLU A 43 28.81 -14.39 17.37
N ALA A 44 28.55 -13.13 17.02
CA ALA A 44 27.83 -12.20 17.87
C ALA A 44 26.39 -12.68 18.17
N ALA A 45 25.71 -13.26 17.17
CA ALA A 45 24.37 -13.82 17.34
C ALA A 45 24.36 -15.05 18.26
N GLU A 46 25.35 -15.94 18.14
CA GLU A 46 25.50 -17.10 19.04
C GLU A 46 25.85 -16.67 20.47
N MET A 47 26.76 -15.71 20.63
CA MET A 47 27.08 -15.16 21.94
C MET A 47 25.89 -14.46 22.58
N PHE A 48 25.10 -13.71 21.81
CA PHE A 48 23.88 -13.08 22.32
C PHE A 48 22.87 -14.12 22.83
N LYS A 49 22.70 -15.25 22.13
CA LYS A 49 21.85 -16.37 22.58
C LYS A 49 22.37 -16.97 23.89
N ARG A 50 23.69 -17.22 23.99
CA ARG A 50 24.32 -17.77 25.21
C ARG A 50 24.19 -16.83 26.40
N ILE A 51 24.35 -15.52 26.19
CA ILE A 51 24.17 -14.48 27.22
C ILE A 51 22.72 -14.42 27.71
N GLY A 52 21.75 -14.52 26.79
CA GLY A 52 20.33 -14.57 27.14
C GLY A 52 19.99 -15.78 28.01
N HIS A 53 20.50 -16.95 27.64
CA HIS A 53 20.29 -18.20 28.38
C HIS A 53 20.94 -18.15 29.79
N ALA A 54 22.17 -17.66 29.87
CA ALA A 54 22.87 -17.51 31.15
C ALA A 54 22.12 -16.54 32.09
N TYR A 55 21.62 -15.42 31.56
CA TYR A 55 20.84 -14.46 32.35
C TYR A 55 19.51 -15.05 32.82
N GLU A 56 18.78 -15.80 31.99
CA GLU A 56 17.51 -16.39 32.39
C GLU A 56 17.65 -17.30 33.63
N ILE A 57 18.67 -18.17 33.62
CA ILE A 57 18.93 -19.12 34.70
C ILE A 57 19.43 -18.41 35.95
N LEU A 58 20.32 -17.44 35.81
CA LEU A 58 20.93 -16.74 36.95
C LEU A 58 20.07 -15.60 37.52
N SER A 59 19.09 -15.10 36.76
CA SER A 59 18.18 -14.02 37.20
C SER A 59 17.03 -14.51 38.09
N ASP A 60 16.67 -15.78 38.00
CA ASP A 60 15.64 -16.41 38.83
C ASP A 60 16.31 -17.16 40.00
N GLU A 61 15.91 -16.83 41.22
CA GLU A 61 16.54 -17.36 42.44
C GLU A 61 16.36 -18.87 42.58
N GLU A 62 15.24 -19.43 42.11
CA GLU A 62 14.97 -20.87 42.16
C GLU A 62 15.79 -21.62 41.10
N LYS A 63 15.83 -21.11 39.86
CA LYS A 63 16.65 -21.69 38.79
C LYS A 63 18.14 -21.58 39.07
N ARG A 64 18.59 -20.46 39.64
CA ARG A 64 19.98 -20.26 40.08
C ARG A 64 20.35 -21.27 41.14
N ARG A 65 19.49 -21.50 42.14
CA ARG A 65 19.72 -22.50 43.19
C ARG A 65 19.86 -23.91 42.61
N ILE A 66 19.00 -24.28 41.67
CA ILE A 66 19.04 -25.59 41.00
C ILE A 66 20.33 -25.73 40.19
N TYR A 67 20.70 -24.70 39.42
CA TYR A 67 21.95 -24.68 38.67
C TYR A 67 23.18 -24.78 39.58
N ASP A 68 23.20 -24.02 40.68
CA ASP A 68 24.33 -23.99 41.61
C ASP A 68 24.53 -25.34 42.31
N GLN A 69 23.44 -26.06 42.59
CA GLN A 69 23.47 -27.37 43.27
C GLN A 69 23.69 -28.55 42.31
N HIS A 70 23.07 -28.52 41.13
CA HIS A 70 22.97 -29.68 40.25
C HIS A 70 23.66 -29.51 38.89
N GLY A 71 24.13 -28.30 38.54
CA GLY A 71 24.71 -28.00 37.23
C GLY A 71 23.66 -27.97 36.12
N LYS A 72 24.07 -27.91 34.86
CA LYS A 72 23.16 -27.91 33.69
C LYS A 72 22.21 -29.11 33.67
N ALA A 73 22.68 -30.28 34.09
CA ALA A 73 21.87 -31.50 34.16
C ALA A 73 20.65 -31.39 35.11
N GLY A 74 20.71 -30.52 36.11
CA GLY A 74 19.60 -30.26 37.02
C GLY A 74 18.46 -29.45 36.41
N LEU A 75 18.74 -28.70 35.33
CA LEU A 75 17.76 -27.89 34.60
C LEU A 75 17.05 -28.70 33.51
N GLU A 76 17.67 -29.77 33.00
CA GLU A 76 17.10 -30.67 31.99
C GLU A 76 16.11 -31.69 32.58
N GLY A 77 16.22 -32.00 33.88
CA GLY A 77 15.36 -32.97 34.58
C GLY A 77 13.91 -32.52 34.85
N GLY A 78 13.49 -31.35 34.38
CA GLY A 78 12.14 -30.82 34.50
C GLY A 78 11.27 -30.95 33.24
N SER A 79 11.81 -31.48 32.16
CA SER A 79 11.07 -31.67 30.90
C SER A 79 10.33 -33.00 30.90
N MET A 80 9.02 -32.87 31.10
CA MET A 80 7.97 -33.84 30.83
C MET A 80 8.23 -34.63 29.54
N ASP A 81 8.42 -35.94 29.71
CA ASP A 81 8.46 -36.95 28.67
C ASP A 81 7.05 -37.12 28.07
N GLU A 82 6.74 -36.41 26.98
CA GLU A 82 5.80 -36.87 25.94
C GLU A 82 5.75 -35.91 24.74
N GLY A 83 6.20 -36.39 23.57
CA GLY A 83 5.84 -35.82 22.26
C GLY A 83 6.76 -34.72 21.75
N GLY A 84 7.48 -35.01 20.66
CA GLY A 84 8.37 -34.09 19.97
C GLY A 84 7.73 -32.73 19.69
N LEU A 85 8.18 -31.73 20.45
CA LEU A 85 7.92 -30.32 20.23
C LEU A 85 9.28 -29.63 20.11
N ASP A 86 9.43 -28.92 19.01
CA ASP A 86 10.64 -28.22 18.59
C ASP A 86 11.12 -27.27 19.71
N ALA A 87 12.42 -27.19 19.97
CA ALA A 87 12.99 -26.39 21.05
C ALA A 87 12.67 -24.88 20.91
N ALA A 88 12.32 -24.44 19.70
CA ALA A 88 11.81 -23.10 19.41
C ALA A 88 10.41 -22.83 20.01
N ASP A 89 9.56 -23.87 20.15
CA ASP A 89 8.19 -23.75 20.66
C ASP A 89 8.18 -23.67 22.20
N ILE A 90 9.13 -24.35 22.87
CA ILE A 90 9.34 -24.26 24.33
C ILE A 90 9.92 -22.89 24.71
N PHE A 91 10.84 -22.34 23.90
CA PHE A 91 11.37 -20.98 24.08
C PHE A 91 10.26 -19.92 23.96
N SER A 92 9.25 -20.13 23.10
CA SER A 92 8.10 -19.23 22.96
C SER A 92 7.13 -19.29 24.16
N MET A 93 7.05 -20.44 24.84
CA MET A 93 6.24 -20.62 26.04
C MET A 93 6.84 -19.95 27.28
N PHE A 94 8.17 -19.87 27.37
CA PHE A 94 8.88 -19.37 28.57
C PHE A 94 9.40 -17.92 28.43
N PHE A 95 9.87 -17.49 27.26
CA PHE A 95 10.28 -16.09 27.00
C PHE A 95 9.14 -15.18 26.51
N GLY A 96 7.97 -15.76 26.23
CA GLY A 96 6.84 -15.10 25.59
C GLY A 96 5.71 -14.67 26.52
N GLY A 97 5.99 -14.32 27.78
CA GLY A 97 5.02 -13.74 28.71
C GLY A 97 3.98 -14.74 29.21
N GLY A 98 3.73 -14.74 30.52
CA GLY A 98 2.66 -15.54 31.11
C GLY A 98 1.37 -15.41 30.29
N ARG A 99 0.63 -16.52 30.15
CA ARG A 99 -0.73 -16.55 29.57
C ARG A 99 -1.61 -15.58 30.35
N ARG A 100 -1.50 -14.28 30.07
CA ARG A 100 -2.62 -13.36 30.17
C ARG A 100 -3.70 -14.04 29.33
N PRO A 101 -4.90 -14.26 29.86
CA PRO A 101 -6.00 -14.76 29.05
C PRO A 101 -6.02 -13.91 27.79
N ARG A 102 -5.67 -14.54 26.65
CA ARG A 102 -5.62 -13.86 25.38
C ARG A 102 -7.06 -13.40 25.20
N GLY A 103 -7.29 -12.11 25.37
CA GLY A 103 -8.61 -11.53 25.25
C GLY A 103 -9.26 -12.09 23.99
N GLU A 104 -10.55 -12.37 24.08
CA GLU A 104 -11.36 -12.91 22.99
C GLU A 104 -10.93 -12.27 21.66
N ARG A 105 -10.59 -13.07 20.66
CA ARG A 105 -10.00 -12.54 19.43
C ARG A 105 -11.03 -11.64 18.74
N LYS A 106 -10.71 -10.36 18.57
CA LYS A 106 -11.52 -9.44 17.77
C LYS A 106 -11.68 -9.98 16.34
N PRO A 107 -12.86 -9.83 15.71
CA PRO A 107 -13.03 -10.01 14.28
C PRO A 107 -12.05 -9.14 13.47
N ARG A 108 -11.83 -9.50 12.20
CA ARG A 108 -10.97 -8.70 11.31
C ARG A 108 -11.59 -7.33 11.07
N ASP A 109 -10.75 -6.30 11.03
CA ASP A 109 -11.17 -4.93 10.77
C ASP A 109 -11.60 -4.74 9.31
N LEU A 110 -12.58 -3.86 9.12
CA LEU A 110 -13.09 -3.48 7.81
C LEU A 110 -12.32 -2.25 7.31
N VAL A 111 -11.52 -2.44 6.26
CA VAL A 111 -10.73 -1.35 5.66
C VAL A 111 -11.50 -0.71 4.51
N HIS A 112 -11.62 0.62 4.52
CA HIS A 112 -12.23 1.39 3.45
C HIS A 112 -11.32 2.54 3.00
N GLU A 113 -11.07 2.65 1.70
CA GLU A 113 -10.26 3.73 1.14
C GLU A 113 -11.16 4.91 0.75
N MET A 114 -10.99 6.05 1.42
CA MET A 114 -11.70 7.28 1.10
C MET A 114 -10.81 8.20 0.26
N ARG A 115 -11.23 8.48 -0.98
CA ARG A 115 -10.58 9.50 -1.81
C ARG A 115 -10.93 10.92 -1.35
N VAL A 116 -9.90 11.71 -1.07
CA VAL A 116 -10.00 13.10 -0.58
C VAL A 116 -9.19 14.03 -1.48
N SER A 117 -9.71 15.21 -1.78
CA SER A 117 -8.96 16.20 -2.57
C SER A 117 -7.94 16.96 -1.72
N LEU A 118 -6.94 17.55 -2.36
CA LEU A 118 -5.92 18.32 -1.65
C LEU A 118 -6.51 19.56 -0.96
N GLU A 119 -7.55 20.20 -1.53
CA GLU A 119 -8.21 21.35 -0.87
C GLU A 119 -8.97 20.93 0.39
N ASP A 120 -9.61 19.76 0.36
CA ASP A 120 -10.33 19.21 1.52
C ASP A 120 -9.35 18.88 2.66
N MET A 121 -8.15 18.37 2.34
CA MET A 121 -7.08 18.13 3.33
C MET A 121 -6.43 19.42 3.84
N TYR A 122 -6.46 20.50 3.06
CA TYR A 122 -5.91 21.80 3.43
C TYR A 122 -6.86 22.57 4.35
N ASN A 123 -8.13 22.68 3.97
CA ASN A 123 -9.13 23.46 4.70
C ASN A 123 -9.77 22.68 5.85
N GLY A 124 -9.71 21.35 5.80
CA GLY A 124 -10.46 20.46 6.68
C GLY A 124 -11.93 20.34 6.23
N LYS A 125 -12.51 19.16 6.39
CA LYS A 125 -13.89 18.88 5.94
C LYS A 125 -14.47 17.67 6.63
N THR A 126 -15.76 17.70 6.91
CA THR A 126 -16.49 16.50 7.33
C THR A 126 -17.12 15.85 6.10
N LYS A 127 -16.81 14.57 5.87
CA LYS A 127 -17.34 13.79 4.74
C LYS A 127 -18.09 12.57 5.26
N LYS A 128 -19.32 12.37 4.75
CA LYS A 128 -20.13 11.19 5.08
C LYS A 128 -19.79 10.04 4.16
N ILE A 129 -19.71 8.83 4.70
CA ILE A 129 -19.41 7.61 3.97
C ILE A 129 -20.36 6.49 4.38
N SER A 130 -20.89 5.77 3.39
CA SER A 130 -21.71 4.59 3.65
C SER A 130 -20.81 3.36 3.72
N VAL A 131 -20.81 2.69 4.88
CA VAL A 131 -20.08 1.46 5.11
C VAL A 131 -21.09 0.33 5.25
N THR A 132 -20.91 -0.72 4.45
CA THR A 132 -21.68 -1.96 4.57
C THR A 132 -20.93 -2.92 5.47
N ARG A 133 -21.59 -3.43 6.50
CA ARG A 133 -21.01 -4.29 7.52
C ARG A 133 -21.93 -5.46 7.84
N ASP A 134 -21.34 -6.51 8.38
CA ASP A 134 -22.05 -7.69 8.86
C ASP A 134 -22.47 -7.50 10.31
N ARG A 135 -23.76 -7.68 10.61
CA ARG A 135 -24.32 -7.62 11.97
C ARG A 135 -25.06 -8.89 12.30
N ILE A 136 -25.04 -9.28 13.58
CA ILE A 136 -25.80 -10.43 14.05
C ILE A 136 -27.29 -10.19 13.80
N CYS A 137 -27.95 -11.18 13.21
CA CYS A 137 -29.36 -11.08 12.89
C CYS A 137 -30.19 -10.96 14.18
N GLY A 138 -30.74 -9.78 14.45
CA GLY A 138 -31.58 -9.57 15.64
C GLY A 138 -32.87 -10.39 15.69
N ALA A 139 -33.27 -11.07 14.60
CA ALA A 139 -34.46 -11.93 14.60
C ALA A 139 -34.19 -13.36 15.08
N CYS A 140 -32.93 -13.82 15.04
CA CYS A 140 -32.54 -15.16 15.50
C CYS A 140 -31.31 -15.14 16.42
N GLU A 141 -30.82 -13.96 16.77
CA GLU A 141 -29.65 -13.73 17.62
C GLU A 141 -28.40 -14.50 17.19
N GLY A 142 -28.25 -14.72 15.87
CA GLY A 142 -27.13 -15.47 15.29
C GLY A 142 -27.36 -16.97 15.17
N GLY A 143 -28.46 -17.51 15.70
CA GLY A 143 -28.77 -18.94 15.67
C GLY A 143 -29.18 -19.51 14.30
N GLY A 144 -29.48 -18.64 13.32
CA GLY A 144 -29.87 -19.03 11.95
C GLY A 144 -31.29 -19.61 11.82
N ILE A 145 -31.97 -19.89 12.93
CA ILE A 145 -33.30 -20.49 12.99
C ILE A 145 -34.31 -19.53 13.63
N LYS A 146 -35.59 -19.73 13.37
CA LYS A 146 -36.65 -18.93 14.01
C LYS A 146 -36.64 -19.14 15.52
N PRO A 147 -36.99 -18.12 16.33
CA PRO A 147 -37.09 -18.26 17.78
C PRO A 147 -38.04 -19.41 18.14
N GLY A 148 -37.60 -20.32 19.01
CA GLY A 148 -38.36 -21.50 19.44
C GLY A 148 -38.33 -22.71 18.50
N ALA A 149 -37.64 -22.63 17.36
CA ALA A 149 -37.38 -23.81 16.53
C ALA A 149 -36.18 -24.61 17.05
N GLU A 150 -36.23 -25.93 16.89
CA GLU A 150 -35.19 -26.84 17.36
C GLU A 150 -34.43 -27.49 16.21
N ARG A 151 -33.10 -27.58 16.35
CA ARG A 151 -32.25 -28.34 15.44
C ARG A 151 -32.41 -29.83 15.73
N ARG A 152 -32.74 -30.63 14.72
CA ARG A 152 -32.85 -32.10 14.87
C ARG A 152 -31.52 -32.74 14.51
N THR A 153 -31.14 -33.82 15.18
CA THR A 153 -29.94 -34.58 14.82
C THR A 153 -30.09 -35.16 13.42
N CYS A 154 -29.04 -35.02 12.59
CA CYS A 154 -29.05 -35.53 11.23
C CYS A 154 -29.08 -37.06 11.26
N VAL A 155 -30.12 -37.67 10.68
CA VAL A 155 -30.28 -39.14 10.65
C VAL A 155 -29.18 -39.79 9.80
N ALA A 156 -28.74 -39.13 8.73
CA ALA A 156 -27.81 -39.68 7.74
C ALA A 156 -26.37 -39.82 8.26
N CYS A 157 -25.92 -38.95 9.17
CA CYS A 157 -24.61 -39.05 9.83
C CYS A 157 -24.71 -39.28 11.35
N ARG A 158 -25.93 -39.41 11.90
CA ARG A 158 -26.19 -39.55 13.34
C ARG A 158 -25.50 -38.49 14.20
N GLY A 159 -25.46 -37.24 13.73
CA GLY A 159 -24.80 -36.14 14.44
C GLY A 159 -23.30 -36.00 14.18
N GLN A 160 -22.67 -36.90 13.43
CA GLN A 160 -21.22 -36.88 13.22
C GLN A 160 -20.74 -35.88 12.16
N GLY A 161 -21.63 -35.35 11.32
CA GLY A 161 -21.28 -34.40 10.25
C GLY A 161 -20.53 -35.02 9.05
N VAL A 162 -19.99 -36.22 9.19
CA VAL A 162 -19.29 -36.96 8.12
C VAL A 162 -19.91 -38.35 7.92
N GLN A 163 -19.85 -38.85 6.69
CA GLN A 163 -20.22 -40.22 6.34
C GLN A 163 -18.95 -40.96 5.91
N THR A 164 -18.73 -42.15 6.48
CA THR A 164 -17.60 -43.00 6.10
C THR A 164 -18.09 -44.00 5.06
N PHE A 165 -17.50 -43.95 3.85
CA PHE A 165 -17.71 -44.96 2.83
C PHE A 165 -16.46 -45.83 2.70
N VAL A 166 -16.65 -47.14 2.67
CA VAL A 166 -15.57 -48.11 2.53
C VAL A 166 -15.44 -48.45 1.06
N GLN A 167 -14.35 -48.04 0.42
CA GLN A 167 -14.07 -48.39 -0.97
C GLN A 167 -13.08 -49.56 -1.00
N GLU A 168 -13.48 -50.64 -1.68
CA GLU A 168 -12.61 -51.77 -1.98
C GLU A 168 -11.75 -51.43 -3.20
N LEU A 169 -10.44 -51.29 -2.99
CA LEU A 169 -9.49 -51.02 -4.06
C LEU A 169 -8.87 -52.31 -4.61
N PHE A 170 -8.69 -53.32 -3.75
CA PHE A 170 -8.15 -54.63 -4.14
C PHE A 170 -8.53 -55.73 -3.13
N ILE A 171 -8.31 -56.99 -3.49
CA ILE A 171 -8.56 -58.16 -2.61
C ILE A 171 -7.81 -57.96 -1.28
N GLY A 172 -8.57 -57.81 -0.19
CA GLY A 172 -8.06 -57.63 1.16
C GLY A 172 -7.73 -56.19 1.58
N MET A 173 -7.90 -55.19 0.71
CA MET A 173 -7.58 -53.79 1.01
C MET A 173 -8.84 -52.90 0.92
N HIS A 174 -9.45 -52.64 2.08
CA HIS A 174 -10.57 -51.72 2.23
C HIS A 174 -10.05 -50.35 2.71
N GLN A 175 -10.19 -49.29 1.88
CA GLN A 175 -9.86 -47.93 2.30
C GLN A 175 -11.14 -47.22 2.80
N ARG A 176 -11.12 -46.77 4.05
CA ARG A 176 -12.20 -45.95 4.62
C ARG A 176 -12.00 -44.50 4.20
N MET A 177 -12.88 -44.00 3.33
CA MET A 177 -12.91 -42.59 2.95
C MET A 177 -13.99 -41.88 3.74
N GLN A 178 -13.64 -40.75 4.35
CA GLN A 178 -14.61 -39.87 5.02
C GLN A 178 -15.02 -38.76 4.06
N GLN A 179 -16.31 -38.58 3.87
CA GLN A 179 -16.87 -37.46 3.10
C GLN A 179 -17.80 -36.65 4.00
N THR A 180 -17.88 -35.34 3.76
CA THR A 180 -18.83 -34.46 4.45
C THR A 180 -20.25 -34.94 4.17
N CYS A 181 -21.07 -35.09 5.21
CA CYS A 181 -22.43 -35.58 5.08
C CYS A 181 -23.26 -34.62 4.21
N GLN A 182 -23.68 -35.07 3.03
CA GLN A 182 -24.42 -34.23 2.08
C GLN A 182 -25.77 -33.75 2.64
N SER A 183 -26.41 -34.51 3.54
CA SER A 183 -27.71 -34.15 4.14
C SER A 183 -27.66 -33.03 5.18
N CYS A 184 -26.51 -32.74 5.80
CA CYS A 184 -26.37 -31.66 6.79
C CYS A 184 -25.21 -30.70 6.49
N GLY A 185 -24.51 -30.89 5.36
CA GLY A 185 -23.36 -30.07 4.98
C GLY A 185 -22.20 -30.09 5.97
N GLY A 186 -22.15 -31.05 6.90
CA GLY A 186 -21.15 -31.12 7.95
C GLY A 186 -21.61 -30.64 9.33
N GLU A 187 -22.79 -30.02 9.46
CA GLU A 187 -23.25 -29.45 10.74
C GLU A 187 -23.71 -30.52 11.76
N GLY A 188 -23.94 -31.77 11.34
CA GLY A 188 -24.46 -32.85 12.20
C GLY A 188 -25.93 -32.67 12.63
N THR A 189 -26.51 -31.51 12.39
CA THR A 189 -27.92 -31.22 12.64
C THR A 189 -28.63 -30.80 11.36
N THR A 190 -29.93 -31.05 11.30
CA THR A 190 -30.83 -30.69 10.21
C THR A 190 -31.96 -29.83 10.75
N VAL A 191 -32.30 -28.79 10.00
CA VAL A 191 -33.38 -27.86 10.31
C VAL A 191 -34.41 -27.97 9.20
N ARG A 192 -35.71 -27.89 9.53
CA ARG A 192 -36.76 -27.84 8.51
C ARG A 192 -36.69 -26.50 7.79
N GLU A 193 -36.95 -26.49 6.49
CA GLU A 193 -36.88 -25.25 5.70
C GLU A 193 -37.77 -24.12 6.24
N VAL A 194 -38.95 -24.46 6.77
CA VAL A 194 -39.88 -23.50 7.39
C VAL A 194 -39.34 -22.85 8.66
N ASP A 195 -38.40 -23.51 9.34
CA ASP A 195 -37.82 -23.09 10.61
C ASP A 195 -36.54 -22.24 10.39
N ILE A 196 -36.07 -22.15 9.16
CA ILE A 196 -34.95 -21.27 8.78
C ILE A 196 -35.39 -19.80 8.95
N CYS A 197 -34.52 -18.99 9.55
CA CYS A 197 -34.79 -17.57 9.72
C CYS A 197 -34.87 -16.89 8.34
N GLY A 198 -36.03 -16.33 7.98
CA GLY A 198 -36.22 -15.67 6.68
C GLY A 198 -35.38 -14.40 6.48
N ARG A 199 -34.98 -13.73 7.56
CA ARG A 199 -34.22 -12.46 7.51
C ARG A 199 -32.76 -12.68 7.12
N CYS A 200 -32.10 -13.70 7.68
CA CYS A 200 -30.72 -14.05 7.38
C CYS A 200 -30.59 -15.28 6.46
N ARG A 201 -31.71 -15.95 6.15
CA ARG A 201 -31.77 -17.20 5.35
C ARG A 201 -30.83 -18.29 5.88
N GLY A 202 -30.74 -18.42 7.21
CA GLY A 202 -29.92 -19.43 7.88
C GLY A 202 -28.50 -18.99 8.24
N SER A 203 -27.99 -17.86 7.72
CA SER A 203 -26.60 -17.45 7.95
C SER A 203 -26.31 -16.90 9.36
N GLY A 204 -27.34 -16.50 10.12
CA GLY A 204 -27.19 -15.83 11.41
C GLY A 204 -26.72 -14.37 11.33
N ILE A 205 -26.40 -13.87 10.13
CA ILE A 205 -25.82 -12.53 9.90
C ILE A 205 -26.64 -11.77 8.85
N VAL A 206 -26.80 -10.47 9.03
CA VAL A 206 -27.44 -9.56 8.08
C VAL A 206 -26.50 -8.42 7.70
N LYS A 207 -26.55 -7.97 6.44
CA LYS A 207 -25.81 -6.80 5.99
C LYS A 207 -26.53 -5.53 6.45
N ASP A 208 -25.83 -4.70 7.21
CA ASP A 208 -26.27 -3.39 7.69
C ASP A 208 -25.49 -2.29 6.95
N GLN A 209 -26.18 -1.26 6.48
CA GLN A 209 -25.55 -0.08 5.87
C GLN A 209 -25.61 1.08 6.85
N LYS A 210 -24.45 1.53 7.30
CA LYS A 210 -24.31 2.64 8.24
C LYS A 210 -23.55 3.79 7.59
N ILE A 211 -24.08 5.00 7.75
CA ILE A 211 -23.40 6.23 7.36
C ILE A 211 -22.50 6.66 8.52
N LEU A 212 -21.19 6.72 8.29
CA LEU A 212 -20.20 7.25 9.21
C LEU A 212 -19.80 8.66 8.78
N GLU A 213 -19.58 9.56 9.73
CA GLU A 213 -19.09 10.91 9.47
C GLU A 213 -17.59 10.96 9.76
N VAL A 214 -16.80 11.21 8.73
CA VAL A 214 -15.34 11.26 8.80
C VAL A 214 -14.91 12.71 8.85
N HIS A 215 -14.29 13.10 9.95
CA HIS A 215 -13.70 14.43 10.12
C HIS A 215 -12.27 14.41 9.57
N ILE A 216 -12.07 15.11 8.45
CA ILE A 216 -10.74 15.31 7.86
C ILE A 216 -10.18 16.59 8.47
N GLU A 217 -9.19 16.44 9.32
CA GLU A 217 -8.49 17.55 9.95
C GLU A 217 -7.54 18.23 8.97
N LYS A 218 -7.24 19.50 9.25
CA LYS A 218 -6.29 20.29 8.45
C LYS A 218 -4.90 19.69 8.56
N GLY A 219 -4.28 19.41 7.42
CA GLY A 219 -2.92 18.90 7.37
C GLY A 219 -2.78 17.38 7.48
N MET A 220 -3.88 16.62 7.61
CA MET A 220 -3.86 15.15 7.50
C MET A 220 -3.12 14.72 6.23
N LYS A 221 -2.36 13.63 6.29
CA LYS A 221 -1.47 13.13 5.24
C LYS A 221 -2.15 12.03 4.42
N HIS A 222 -1.54 11.73 3.27
CA HIS A 222 -1.92 10.55 2.51
C HIS A 222 -1.62 9.29 3.34
N GLN A 223 -2.55 8.34 3.33
CA GLN A 223 -2.53 7.09 4.11
C GLN A 223 -2.76 7.26 5.61
N ASP A 224 -3.13 8.45 6.08
CA ASP A 224 -3.63 8.58 7.45
C ASP A 224 -4.91 7.77 7.63
N VAL A 225 -5.06 7.19 8.83
CA VAL A 225 -6.14 6.25 9.15
C VAL A 225 -7.07 6.88 10.19
N VAL A 226 -8.36 6.96 9.87
CA VAL A 226 -9.41 7.30 10.81
C VAL A 226 -10.08 6.01 11.27
N ARG A 227 -9.99 5.70 12.57
CA ARG A 227 -10.54 4.48 13.16
C ARG A 227 -11.91 4.75 13.80
N PHE A 228 -12.86 3.87 13.52
CA PHE A 228 -14.16 3.80 14.19
C PHE A 228 -14.25 2.49 14.97
N ASP A 229 -14.05 2.59 16.29
CA ASP A 229 -14.03 1.44 17.19
C ASP A 229 -15.40 0.75 17.25
N GLY A 230 -15.42 -0.57 17.04
CA GLY A 230 -16.62 -1.41 17.14
C GLY A 230 -17.67 -1.22 16.05
N GLU A 231 -17.39 -0.41 15.03
CA GLU A 231 -18.30 -0.16 13.91
C GLU A 231 -18.15 -1.19 12.76
N GLY A 232 -17.21 -2.12 12.86
CA GLY A 232 -16.89 -3.14 11.85
C GLY A 232 -17.81 -4.36 11.89
N ASN A 233 -17.31 -5.49 11.37
CA ASN A 233 -18.08 -6.72 11.24
C ASN A 233 -18.26 -7.44 12.60
N GLU A 234 -19.44 -8.01 12.80
CA GLU A 234 -19.74 -8.93 13.89
C GLU A 234 -19.66 -10.39 13.40
N VAL A 235 -19.19 -11.29 14.26
CA VAL A 235 -19.08 -12.72 13.98
C VAL A 235 -19.89 -13.48 15.03
N VAL A 236 -20.70 -14.46 14.59
CA VAL A 236 -21.49 -15.29 15.51
C VAL A 236 -20.55 -16.05 16.46
N GLY A 237 -20.83 -15.98 17.76
CA GLY A 237 -20.01 -16.61 18.79
C GLY A 237 -18.82 -15.77 19.26
N VAL A 238 -18.63 -14.54 18.74
CA VAL A 238 -17.62 -13.59 19.21
C VAL A 238 -18.32 -12.34 19.76
N ARG A 239 -18.03 -11.98 21.00
CA ARG A 239 -18.64 -10.81 21.67
C ARG A 239 -18.07 -9.48 21.20
N LEU A 240 -16.77 -9.45 20.86
CA LEU A 240 -16.12 -8.25 20.37
C LEU A 240 -16.46 -8.00 18.90
N LYS A 241 -16.57 -6.73 18.53
CA LYS A 241 -16.80 -6.28 17.16
C LYS A 241 -15.48 -5.88 16.52
N GLY A 242 -15.38 -6.05 15.20
CA GLY A 242 -14.27 -5.48 14.44
C GLY A 242 -14.35 -3.95 14.39
N ASP A 243 -13.25 -3.30 14.03
CA ASP A 243 -13.21 -1.85 13.85
C ASP A 243 -13.34 -1.48 12.36
N VAL A 244 -13.74 -0.25 12.04
CA VAL A 244 -13.66 0.27 10.65
C VAL A 244 -12.46 1.19 10.54
N LEU A 245 -11.56 0.88 9.60
CA LEU A 245 -10.36 1.67 9.31
C LEU A 245 -10.56 2.40 7.99
N ILE A 246 -10.68 3.73 8.05
CA ILE A 246 -10.83 4.57 6.87
C ILE A 246 -9.48 5.16 6.52
N ILE A 247 -8.93 4.71 5.40
CA ILE A 247 -7.62 5.17 4.90
C ILE A 247 -7.84 6.33 3.94
N LEU A 248 -7.19 7.47 4.21
CA LEU A 248 -7.29 8.66 3.38
C LEU A 248 -6.38 8.57 2.14
N ALA A 249 -6.99 8.48 0.97
CA ALA A 249 -6.29 8.51 -0.31
C ALA A 249 -6.33 9.91 -0.93
N GLN A 250 -5.17 10.57 -1.02
CA GLN A 250 -5.07 11.89 -1.61
C GLN A 250 -5.24 11.77 -3.14
N LYS A 251 -6.18 12.53 -3.69
CA LYS A 251 -6.31 12.67 -5.14
C LYS A 251 -5.16 13.50 -5.72
N PRO A 252 -4.66 13.16 -6.92
CA PRO A 252 -3.79 14.07 -7.66
C PRO A 252 -4.53 15.40 -7.91
N HIS A 253 -3.78 16.48 -7.90
CA HIS A 253 -4.29 17.83 -8.17
C HIS A 253 -3.49 18.42 -9.34
N ASP A 254 -4.15 19.19 -10.19
CA ASP A 254 -3.60 19.64 -11.48
C ASP A 254 -2.45 20.65 -11.31
N VAL A 255 -2.60 21.60 -10.37
CA VAL A 255 -1.60 22.65 -10.11
C VAL A 255 -0.59 22.28 -9.02
N PHE A 256 -1.07 21.81 -7.87
CA PHE A 256 -0.24 21.55 -6.69
C PHE A 256 0.06 20.08 -6.49
N ARG A 257 1.32 19.77 -6.22
CA ARG A 257 1.78 18.48 -5.73
C ARG A 257 2.26 18.62 -4.30
N ARG A 258 1.68 17.82 -3.40
CA ARG A 258 2.12 17.78 -2.00
C ARG A 258 3.36 16.91 -1.85
N VAL A 259 4.38 17.42 -1.14
CA VAL A 259 5.55 16.66 -0.67
C VAL A 259 5.75 16.95 0.81
N GLY A 260 5.43 15.98 1.66
CA GLY A 260 5.41 16.18 3.11
C GLY A 260 4.41 17.27 3.52
N ASN A 261 4.94 18.35 4.10
CA ASN A 261 4.16 19.54 4.46
C ASN A 261 4.30 20.69 3.45
N HIS A 262 5.09 20.49 2.40
CA HIS A 262 5.32 21.49 1.35
C HIS A 262 4.40 21.25 0.16
N LEU A 263 4.08 22.33 -0.54
CA LEU A 263 3.40 22.29 -1.82
C LEU A 263 4.42 22.60 -2.91
N ILE A 264 4.32 21.90 -4.03
CA ILE A 264 5.14 22.12 -5.21
C ILE A 264 4.19 22.47 -6.35
N MET A 265 4.49 23.51 -7.10
CA MET A 265 3.81 23.82 -8.36
C MET A 265 4.82 24.10 -9.45
N ASN A 266 4.46 23.76 -10.68
CA ASN A 266 5.23 24.13 -11.85
C ASN A 266 4.54 25.31 -12.52
N TYR A 267 5.31 26.32 -12.89
CA TYR A 267 4.79 27.50 -13.56
C TYR A 267 5.69 27.87 -14.73
N THR A 268 5.09 28.02 -15.91
CA THR A 268 5.81 28.38 -17.12
C THR A 268 5.79 29.89 -17.29
N ILE A 269 6.96 30.49 -17.47
CA ILE A 269 7.17 31.92 -17.66
C ILE A 269 7.84 32.20 -19.00
N ASN A 270 7.58 33.36 -19.56
CA ASN A 270 8.26 33.80 -20.77
C ASN A 270 9.67 34.31 -20.44
N LEU A 271 10.57 34.28 -21.42
CA LEU A 271 11.92 34.83 -21.27
C LEU A 271 11.94 36.29 -20.79
N GLN A 272 10.98 37.12 -21.21
CA GLN A 272 10.86 38.50 -20.72
C GLN A 272 10.59 38.53 -19.21
N GLU A 273 9.64 37.73 -18.72
CA GLU A 273 9.25 37.68 -17.31
C GLU A 273 10.40 37.14 -16.45
N ALA A 274 11.11 36.13 -16.96
CA ALA A 274 12.29 35.55 -16.31
C ALA A 274 13.44 36.55 -16.12
N LEU A 275 13.57 37.55 -17.01
CA LEU A 275 14.64 38.56 -16.97
C LEU A 275 14.22 39.88 -16.30
N CYS A 276 12.97 40.31 -16.53
CA CYS A 276 12.50 41.63 -16.13
C CYS A 276 11.70 41.63 -14.83
N GLY A 277 11.38 40.46 -14.26
CA GLY A 277 10.45 40.33 -13.14
C GLY A 277 8.99 40.34 -13.60
N PHE A 278 8.10 39.82 -12.74
CA PHE A 278 6.67 39.73 -13.01
C PHE A 278 5.88 39.57 -11.70
N GLU A 279 4.57 39.72 -11.80
CA GLU A 279 3.63 39.44 -10.73
C GLU A 279 2.77 38.24 -11.10
N LEU A 280 2.74 37.25 -10.22
CA LEU A 280 2.03 36.00 -10.44
C LEU A 280 0.82 35.90 -9.51
N PRO A 281 -0.42 36.06 -10.02
CA PRO A 281 -1.62 35.75 -9.25
C PRO A 281 -1.82 34.23 -9.20
N VAL A 282 -1.57 33.62 -8.03
CA VAL A 282 -1.85 32.20 -7.77
C VAL A 282 -3.11 32.07 -6.92
N GLN A 283 -4.08 31.30 -7.40
CA GLN A 283 -5.20 30.87 -6.55
C GLN A 283 -4.74 29.69 -5.68
N HIS A 284 -4.73 29.89 -4.36
CA HIS A 284 -4.32 28.86 -3.41
C HIS A 284 -5.47 27.87 -3.11
N LEU A 285 -5.18 26.78 -2.40
CA LEU A 285 -6.12 25.72 -1.98
C LEU A 285 -7.29 26.22 -1.10
N ASP A 286 -7.20 27.40 -0.48
CA ASP A 286 -8.30 28.06 0.26
C ASP A 286 -9.11 29.02 -0.62
N LYS A 287 -8.88 28.99 -1.94
CA LYS A 287 -9.46 29.88 -2.96
C LYS A 287 -9.04 31.34 -2.84
N ARG A 288 -8.13 31.70 -1.94
CA ARG A 288 -7.58 33.06 -1.86
C ARG A 288 -6.58 33.28 -2.97
N LEU A 289 -6.58 34.50 -3.51
CA LEU A 289 -5.58 34.95 -4.47
C LEU A 289 -4.33 35.41 -3.73
N ARG A 290 -3.19 34.84 -4.09
CA ARG A 290 -1.86 35.25 -3.64
C ARG A 290 -1.15 35.91 -4.81
N LEU A 291 -0.74 37.16 -4.63
CA LEU A 291 0.10 37.85 -5.59
C LEU A 291 1.56 37.62 -5.21
N ILE A 292 2.26 36.82 -6.01
CA ILE A 292 3.68 36.54 -5.81
C ILE A 292 4.45 37.48 -6.72
N THR A 293 5.14 38.45 -6.12
CA THR A 293 5.92 39.45 -6.87
C THR A 293 7.39 39.05 -6.91
N ILE A 294 7.94 39.02 -8.12
CA ILE A 294 9.38 38.89 -8.34
C ILE A 294 9.90 40.26 -8.77
N PRO A 295 10.75 40.90 -7.96
CA PRO A 295 11.18 42.27 -8.22
C PRO A 295 11.98 42.38 -9.52
N CYS A 296 11.80 43.50 -10.23
CA CYS A 296 12.52 43.76 -11.46
C CYS A 296 14.04 43.73 -11.23
N GLY A 297 14.76 43.04 -12.11
CA GLY A 297 16.21 42.85 -12.03
C GLY A 297 16.64 41.54 -11.35
N GLN A 298 15.71 40.79 -10.76
CA GLN A 298 15.97 39.42 -10.31
C GLN A 298 15.76 38.44 -11.46
N VAL A 299 16.84 37.78 -11.89
CA VAL A 299 16.81 36.80 -12.97
C VAL A 299 16.43 35.43 -12.43
N ILE A 300 15.54 34.73 -13.13
CA ILE A 300 15.14 33.37 -12.83
C ILE A 300 15.79 32.42 -13.84
N ASP A 301 16.63 31.52 -13.34
CA ASP A 301 17.23 30.50 -14.18
C ASP A 301 16.17 29.46 -14.60
N PRO A 302 16.25 28.93 -15.84
CA PRO A 302 15.39 27.83 -16.26
C PRO A 302 15.54 26.62 -15.34
N GLY A 303 14.42 26.13 -14.79
CA GLY A 303 14.41 25.02 -13.85
C GLY A 303 14.73 25.39 -12.39
N ALA A 304 14.96 26.68 -12.09
CA ALA A 304 15.15 27.13 -10.73
C ALA A 304 13.87 26.92 -9.88
N ALA A 305 14.09 26.63 -8.59
CA ALA A 305 13.04 26.46 -7.61
C ALA A 305 13.07 27.61 -6.62
N TRP A 306 11.93 28.28 -6.45
CA TRP A 306 11.76 29.40 -5.51
C TRP A 306 10.80 29.04 -4.41
N VAL A 307 10.99 29.60 -3.22
CA VAL A 307 10.22 29.23 -2.04
C VAL A 307 9.44 30.43 -1.51
N VAL A 308 8.12 30.29 -1.44
CA VAL A 308 7.23 31.18 -0.69
C VAL A 308 6.98 30.57 0.68
N ARG A 309 7.47 31.25 1.72
CA ARG A 309 7.40 30.76 3.10
C ARG A 309 5.98 30.86 3.64
N GLY A 310 5.52 29.84 4.37
CA GLY A 310 4.24 29.84 5.06
C GLY A 310 2.99 29.61 4.18
N GLU A 311 3.18 29.33 2.89
CA GLU A 311 2.09 29.01 1.95
C GLU A 311 2.06 27.51 1.57
N GLY A 312 2.57 26.62 2.42
CA GLY A 312 2.47 25.16 2.25
C GLY A 312 1.28 24.54 2.97
N MET A 313 1.29 23.21 3.15
CA MET A 313 0.24 22.51 3.90
C MET A 313 0.28 22.87 5.39
N PRO A 314 -0.88 22.93 6.07
CA PRO A 314 -0.96 23.09 7.51
C PRO A 314 -0.23 21.95 8.24
N LEU A 315 0.48 22.27 9.32
CA LEU A 315 1.08 21.25 10.15
C LEU A 315 0.02 20.56 11.03
N PRO A 316 0.11 19.23 11.25
CA PRO A 316 -0.73 18.55 12.23
C PRO A 316 -0.53 19.13 13.64
N ASN A 317 -1.57 19.07 14.48
CA ASN A 317 -1.55 19.48 15.89
C ASN A 317 -1.31 20.98 16.19
N THR A 318 -1.20 21.84 15.18
CA THR A 318 -1.08 23.31 15.36
C THR A 318 -2.39 24.05 15.12
N GLY A 319 -3.49 23.34 14.86
CA GLY A 319 -4.78 23.92 14.45
C GLY A 319 -4.73 24.63 13.09
N GLY A 320 -3.61 24.52 12.36
CA GLY A 320 -3.36 25.17 11.07
C GLY A 320 -2.80 26.59 11.15
N LEU A 321 -2.25 26.98 12.30
CA LEU A 321 -1.47 28.21 12.47
C LEU A 321 -0.16 28.13 11.69
N ASP A 322 0.62 27.07 11.96
CA ASP A 322 1.87 26.83 11.26
C ASP A 322 1.63 26.08 9.96
N ARG A 323 2.33 26.52 8.91
CA ARG A 323 2.24 25.98 7.56
C ARG A 323 3.63 25.69 7.02
N GLY A 324 3.70 24.72 6.11
CA GLY A 324 4.90 24.50 5.32
C GLY A 324 5.13 25.64 4.32
N ASN A 325 5.91 25.33 3.28
CA ASN A 325 6.25 26.29 2.22
C ASN A 325 5.67 25.86 0.88
N LEU A 326 5.41 26.83 0.01
CA LEU A 326 5.14 26.62 -1.40
C LEU A 326 6.45 26.75 -2.19
N VAL A 327 6.78 25.73 -2.95
CA VAL A 327 7.92 25.69 -3.86
C VAL A 327 7.41 25.81 -5.28
N ILE A 328 7.93 26.78 -6.03
CA ILE A 328 7.55 27.05 -7.40
C ILE A 328 8.73 26.71 -8.29
N HIS A 329 8.56 25.74 -9.17
CA HIS A 329 9.52 25.46 -10.24
C HIS A 329 9.15 26.29 -11.46
N PHE A 330 10.09 27.11 -11.92
CA PHE A 330 9.89 27.93 -13.11
C PHE A 330 10.47 27.24 -14.34
N GLU A 331 9.62 27.03 -15.34
CA GLU A 331 10.04 26.61 -16.67
C GLU A 331 10.03 27.84 -17.59
N VAL A 332 11.15 28.13 -18.25
CA VAL A 332 11.27 29.31 -19.11
C VAL A 332 10.98 28.91 -20.56
N GLU A 333 9.92 29.48 -21.13
CA GLU A 333 9.61 29.34 -22.54
C GLU A 333 10.41 30.36 -23.36
N TYR A 334 11.23 29.85 -24.29
CA TYR A 334 12.04 30.65 -25.19
C TYR A 334 11.29 30.93 -26.50
N PRO A 335 11.39 32.14 -27.05
CA PRO A 335 10.82 32.45 -28.36
C PRO A 335 11.48 31.60 -29.45
N THR A 336 10.67 31.03 -30.35
CA THR A 336 11.16 30.16 -31.43
C THR A 336 12.03 30.88 -32.46
N ARG A 337 11.77 32.17 -32.69
CA ARG A 337 12.52 33.03 -33.61
C ARG A 337 12.59 34.45 -33.07
N LEU A 338 13.69 35.13 -33.34
CA LEU A 338 13.92 36.53 -33.02
C LEU A 338 14.20 37.33 -34.29
N SER A 339 13.68 38.55 -34.37
CA SER A 339 13.97 39.48 -35.46
C SER A 339 15.36 40.10 -35.32
N ALA A 340 15.93 40.59 -36.43
CA ALA A 340 17.25 41.24 -36.41
C ALA A 340 17.30 42.47 -35.48
N GLN A 341 16.19 43.22 -35.36
CA GLN A 341 16.08 44.35 -34.44
C GLN A 341 16.09 43.89 -32.97
N GLN A 342 15.37 42.82 -32.65
CA GLN A 342 15.35 42.25 -31.29
C GLN A 342 16.73 41.74 -30.87
N LEU A 343 17.45 41.08 -31.78
CA LEU A 343 18.81 40.59 -31.51
C LEU A 343 19.77 41.73 -31.14
N LYS A 344 19.73 42.85 -31.87
CA LYS A 344 20.55 44.03 -31.56
C LYS A 344 20.20 44.62 -30.19
N SER A 345 18.91 44.74 -29.89
CA SER A 345 18.45 45.26 -28.59
C SER A 345 18.88 44.36 -27.43
N ILE A 346 18.78 43.04 -27.59
CA ILE A 346 19.20 42.06 -26.57
C ILE A 346 20.73 42.07 -26.40
N ALA A 347 21.49 42.09 -27.48
CA ALA A 347 22.96 42.15 -27.43
C ALA A 347 23.44 43.40 -26.68
N LYS A 348 22.82 44.55 -26.97
CA LYS A 348 23.07 45.81 -26.26
C LYS A 348 22.70 45.73 -24.78
N ALA A 349 21.55 45.13 -24.45
CA ALA A 349 21.07 45.02 -23.07
C ALA A 349 21.93 44.07 -22.21
N LEU A 350 22.43 42.98 -22.79
CA LEU A 350 23.25 41.98 -22.09
C LEU A 350 24.75 42.28 -22.14
N GLY A 351 25.18 43.37 -22.81
CA GLY A 351 26.60 43.72 -22.97
C GLY A 351 27.40 42.71 -23.80
N VAL A 352 26.73 41.90 -24.62
CA VAL A 352 27.38 40.87 -25.45
C VAL A 352 27.81 41.50 -26.77
N THR A 353 29.06 41.29 -27.17
CA THR A 353 29.59 41.77 -28.45
C THR A 353 28.93 41.02 -29.60
N GLU A 354 28.40 41.74 -30.60
CA GLU A 354 27.73 41.12 -31.77
C GLU A 354 28.64 40.19 -32.58
N SER A 355 29.96 40.27 -32.39
CA SER A 355 30.94 39.40 -33.02
C SER A 355 31.47 38.36 -32.04
N PHE A 356 31.08 37.10 -32.26
CA PHE A 356 31.87 35.98 -31.78
C PHE A 356 33.31 36.08 -32.32
N PRO A 357 34.33 35.73 -31.52
CA PRO A 357 35.72 35.73 -32.00
C PRO A 357 35.83 34.89 -33.28
N ARG A 358 36.51 35.42 -34.30
CA ARG A 358 36.77 34.69 -35.55
C ARG A 358 37.74 33.56 -35.25
N VAL A 359 37.21 32.38 -34.93
CA VAL A 359 38.02 31.16 -34.78
C VAL A 359 38.33 30.62 -36.17
N THR A 360 39.60 30.34 -36.45
CA THR A 360 40.05 29.62 -37.65
C THR A 360 39.66 28.14 -37.53
N GLY A 361 38.73 27.67 -38.38
CA GLY A 361 38.28 26.29 -38.36
C GLY A 361 37.15 25.98 -39.37
N GLN A 362 36.84 24.70 -39.55
CA GLN A 362 35.73 24.24 -40.38
C GLN A 362 34.39 24.61 -39.71
N LYS A 363 33.53 25.35 -40.43
CA LYS A 363 32.18 25.68 -39.95
C LYS A 363 31.29 24.45 -40.03
N LEU A 364 30.95 23.89 -38.88
CA LEU A 364 29.95 22.82 -38.77
C LEU A 364 28.62 23.44 -38.33
N THR A 365 27.55 23.12 -39.05
CA THR A 365 26.20 23.61 -38.73
C THR A 365 25.48 22.59 -37.84
N LEU A 366 24.97 23.04 -36.70
CA LEU A 366 24.13 22.20 -35.84
C LEU A 366 22.79 21.95 -36.53
N SER A 367 22.33 20.71 -36.49
CA SER A 367 21.00 20.32 -36.96
C SER A 367 20.18 19.78 -35.80
N ASP A 368 18.97 20.29 -35.65
CA ASP A 368 18.06 19.86 -34.59
C ASP A 368 17.72 18.36 -34.75
N VAL A 369 17.96 17.60 -33.68
CA VAL A 369 17.75 16.16 -33.63
C VAL A 369 16.25 15.82 -33.75
N SER A 370 15.36 16.68 -33.24
CA SER A 370 13.91 16.49 -33.31
C SER A 370 13.39 16.58 -34.75
N GLN A 371 13.94 17.49 -35.55
CA GLN A 371 13.56 17.66 -36.96
C GLN A 371 14.05 16.52 -37.85
N ARG A 372 15.16 15.85 -37.50
CA ARG A 372 15.63 14.66 -38.21
C ARG A 372 14.70 13.47 -38.03
N GLN A 373 14.11 13.29 -36.85
CA GLN A 373 13.16 12.20 -36.60
C GLN A 373 11.83 12.40 -37.36
N SER A 374 11.33 13.63 -37.46
CA SER A 374 10.10 13.93 -38.22
C SER A 374 10.30 13.77 -39.74
N ARG A 375 11.47 14.14 -40.27
CA ARG A 375 11.85 13.91 -41.68
C ARG A 375 12.03 12.44 -42.03
N ARG A 376 12.59 11.63 -41.12
CA ARG A 376 12.68 10.16 -41.32
C ARG A 376 11.32 9.49 -41.30
N ARG A 377 10.42 9.88 -40.39
CA ARG A 377 9.03 9.36 -40.36
C ARG A 377 8.25 9.71 -41.63
N SER A 378 8.29 10.97 -42.07
CA SER A 378 7.61 11.40 -43.30
C SER A 378 8.22 10.80 -44.58
N GLY A 379 9.54 10.59 -44.62
CA GLY A 379 10.24 9.87 -45.69
C GLY A 379 9.82 8.40 -45.79
N SER A 380 9.70 7.69 -44.65
CA SER A 380 9.24 6.29 -44.63
C SER A 380 7.79 6.13 -45.06
N GLN A 381 6.92 7.06 -44.67
CA GLN A 381 5.51 7.07 -45.07
C GLN A 381 5.34 7.37 -46.57
N ARG A 382 6.13 8.29 -47.12
CA ARG A 382 6.16 8.56 -48.57
C ARG A 382 6.73 7.40 -49.38
N ALA A 383 7.77 6.72 -48.88
CA ALA A 383 8.34 5.54 -49.52
C ALA A 383 7.33 4.36 -49.53
N ASN A 384 6.62 4.14 -48.42
CA ASN A 384 5.57 3.12 -48.34
C ASN A 384 4.36 3.44 -49.24
N ALA A 385 3.99 4.71 -49.37
CA ALA A 385 2.93 5.15 -50.28
C ALA A 385 3.33 4.98 -51.76
N ALA A 386 4.59 5.26 -52.12
CA ALA A 386 5.13 5.05 -53.45
C ALA A 386 5.26 3.55 -53.81
N ALA A 387 5.66 2.71 -52.85
CA ALA A 387 5.70 1.26 -53.00
C ALA A 387 4.30 0.66 -53.22
N ARG A 388 3.30 1.12 -52.45
CA ARG A 388 1.89 0.73 -52.65
C ARG A 388 1.33 1.15 -54.00
N ARG A 389 1.67 2.36 -54.50
CA ARG A 389 1.28 2.80 -55.84
C ARG A 389 1.92 1.96 -56.95
N ARG A 390 3.19 1.57 -56.80
CA ARG A 390 3.86 0.66 -57.76
C ARG A 390 3.27 -0.75 -57.73
N GLN A 391 2.86 -1.26 -56.57
CA GLN A 391 2.17 -2.55 -56.45
C GLN A 391 0.78 -2.52 -57.12
N MET A 392 0.03 -1.43 -56.98
CA MET A 392 -1.27 -1.28 -57.67
C MET A 392 -1.14 -1.12 -59.19
N GLN A 393 -0.08 -0.49 -59.69
CA GLN A 393 0.16 -0.37 -61.14
C GLN A 393 0.63 -1.68 -61.80
N MET A 394 1.26 -2.58 -61.05
CA MET A 394 1.66 -3.91 -61.53
C MET A 394 0.53 -4.95 -61.47
N ALA A 395 -0.59 -4.64 -60.81
CA ALA A 395 -1.75 -5.52 -60.70
C ALA A 395 -2.90 -5.18 -61.69
N GLY A 396 -2.70 -4.17 -62.55
CA GLY A 396 -3.73 -3.62 -63.44
C GLY A 396 -3.57 -3.97 -64.92
N GLY A 397 -3.02 -5.15 -65.25
CA GLY A 397 -2.88 -5.58 -66.64
C GLY A 397 -3.00 -7.09 -66.76
N MET A 398 -4.24 -7.59 -66.85
CA MET A 398 -4.60 -8.89 -67.43
C MET A 398 -6.11 -8.90 -67.66
N ASP A 399 -6.50 -8.66 -68.90
CA ASP A 399 -7.88 -8.77 -69.40
C ASP A 399 -8.27 -10.23 -69.68
N GLU A 400 -9.56 -10.48 -69.44
CA GLU A 400 -10.51 -11.40 -70.11
C GLU A 400 -10.09 -12.83 -70.51
N GLU A 401 -10.76 -13.85 -69.93
CA GLU A 401 -11.77 -14.66 -70.65
C GLU A 401 -12.49 -15.68 -69.72
N GLY A 402 -13.83 -15.63 -69.76
CA GLY A 402 -14.79 -16.75 -69.67
C GLY A 402 -14.83 -17.69 -68.46
N PHE A 403 -15.90 -17.62 -67.66
CA PHE A 403 -16.80 -18.78 -67.44
C PHE A 403 -18.11 -18.38 -66.70
N THR A 404 -19.19 -19.04 -67.08
CA THR A 404 -20.59 -18.76 -66.76
C THR A 404 -21.10 -19.40 -65.46
N ALA A 405 -22.09 -18.71 -64.86
CA ALA A 405 -23.36 -19.22 -64.32
C ALA A 405 -23.58 -19.47 -62.80
N PHE A 406 -24.84 -19.18 -62.43
CA PHE A 406 -25.67 -19.63 -61.29
C PHE A 406 -25.83 -18.76 -60.02
N HIS A 407 -26.89 -17.92 -60.08
CA HIS A 407 -28.06 -17.79 -59.18
C HIS A 407 -27.98 -17.32 -57.71
N GLY A 408 -28.78 -16.26 -57.45
CA GLY A 408 -29.60 -16.02 -56.24
C GLY A 408 -28.92 -15.20 -55.14
N GLY A 409 -29.46 -14.14 -54.56
CA GLY A 409 -30.77 -13.50 -54.58
C GLY A 409 -30.85 -12.55 -53.36
N HIS A 410 -31.68 -11.51 -53.47
CA HIS A 410 -32.18 -10.62 -52.39
C HIS A 410 -31.34 -9.43 -51.86
N SER A 411 -31.47 -8.30 -52.58
CA SER A 411 -32.08 -7.02 -52.17
C SER A 411 -32.14 -6.60 -50.69
N GLY A 412 -31.65 -5.37 -50.40
CA GLY A 412 -32.08 -4.59 -49.23
C GLY A 412 -31.21 -3.36 -48.89
N ALA A 413 -31.03 -2.42 -49.81
CA ALA A 413 -30.36 -1.14 -49.54
C ALA A 413 -31.41 -0.05 -49.20
N GLN A 414 -31.27 0.61 -48.05
CA GLN A 414 -31.87 1.91 -47.77
C GLN A 414 -30.77 2.99 -47.80
N THR A 415 -30.92 3.90 -48.75
CA THR A 415 -30.13 5.12 -48.93
C THR A 415 -30.66 6.24 -48.04
N VAL A 416 -29.77 6.92 -47.31
CA VAL A 416 -30.03 8.23 -46.70
C VAL A 416 -29.24 9.27 -47.50
N GLN A 417 -29.97 10.13 -48.21
CA GLN A 417 -29.43 11.34 -48.84
C GLN A 417 -29.47 12.49 -47.83
N CYS A 418 -28.35 13.18 -47.63
CA CYS A 418 -28.31 14.51 -47.04
C CYS A 418 -28.36 15.53 -48.17
N ALA A 419 -29.36 16.42 -48.15
CA ALA A 419 -29.43 17.59 -49.01
C ALA A 419 -29.28 18.85 -48.14
N HIS A 420 -28.46 19.78 -48.65
CA HIS A 420 -28.31 21.15 -48.18
C HIS A 420 -29.62 21.93 -48.26
N GLN A 421 -29.91 22.70 -47.20
CA GLN A 421 -30.18 24.14 -47.27
C GLN A 421 -29.94 24.76 -45.90
#